data_AF-A0A410DTI9-F1
#
_entry.id   AF-A0A410DTI9-F1
#
_cell.length_a   1.000
_cell.length_b   1.000
_cell.length_c   1.000
_cell.angle_alpha   90.00
_cell.angle_beta   90.00
_cell.angle_gamma   90.00
#
_symmetry.space_group_name_H-M   'P 1'
#
loop_
_entity.id
_entity.type
_entity.pdbx_description
1 polymer ?
#
loop_
_entity_poly.entity_id
_entity_poly.type
_entity_poly.pdbx_seq_one_letter_code
_entity_poly.pdbx_strand_id
1 'polypeptide(L)'
;MISDETKRKLRELNLDEMVDILKIQDDNQSLYLTMTFDERITLAIDGLYQGKNNKRSRRLMKQAKFRFTDADVNSIYYADRGLDKNQILELSTCQYMRNNFSIVLNGFTGSGKTFLACALGKAACRQLYRVRYIRMPELLELRTEATLQGKGIGKLVNKFSNYNLLILDEWLLQELSDDDVRFIFELTEKRYDCHSTLFCTQYKVSDWHTRLGGGTMADAILDRIVHKSIRIDTGSMNMREYFSTKEI
;
A
#
# COMPACT_ATOMS: atom_id res chain seq x y z
N MET A 1 -23.35 -25.37 25.27
CA MET A 1 -22.24 -26.23 24.83
C MET A 1 -22.40 -26.69 23.39
N ILE A 2 -21.56 -26.18 22.49
CA ILE A 2 -21.52 -26.61 21.08
C ILE A 2 -20.76 -27.92 20.95
N SER A 3 -21.34 -28.84 20.17
CA SER A 3 -20.76 -30.17 19.93
C SER A 3 -19.38 -30.07 19.26
N ASP A 4 -18.46 -30.97 19.64
CA ASP A 4 -17.13 -30.99 19.04
C ASP A 4 -17.17 -31.32 17.54
N GLU A 5 -18.18 -32.06 17.09
CA GLU A 5 -18.42 -32.33 15.68
C GLU A 5 -18.80 -31.06 14.90
N THR A 6 -19.59 -30.16 15.50
CA THR A 6 -19.89 -28.84 14.91
C THR A 6 -18.61 -28.01 14.80
N LYS A 7 -17.75 -28.01 15.83
CA LYS A 7 -16.46 -27.28 15.79
C LYS A 7 -15.55 -27.84 14.70
N ARG A 8 -15.47 -29.16 14.54
CA ARG A 8 -14.69 -29.82 13.48
C ARG A 8 -15.16 -29.38 12.10
N LYS A 9 -16.47 -29.46 11.82
CA LYS A 9 -17.06 -29.03 10.53
C LYS A 9 -16.80 -27.56 10.23
N LEU A 10 -16.90 -26.68 11.23
CA LEU A 10 -16.59 -25.25 11.05
C LEU A 10 -15.12 -25.03 10.66
N ARG A 11 -14.18 -25.77 11.26
CA ARG A 11 -12.76 -25.70 10.90
C ARG A 11 -12.49 -26.21 9.48
N GLU A 12 -13.15 -27.29 9.07
CA GLU A 12 -13.03 -27.83 7.70
C GLU A 12 -13.56 -26.85 6.63
N LEU A 13 -14.57 -26.06 6.98
CA LEU A 13 -15.08 -24.98 6.13
C LEU A 13 -14.21 -23.70 6.19
N ASN A 14 -13.06 -23.73 6.88
CA ASN A 14 -12.23 -22.58 7.18
C ASN A 14 -13.00 -21.47 7.90
N LEU A 15 -13.82 -21.79 8.91
CA LEU A 15 -14.61 -20.85 9.72
C LEU A 15 -14.19 -20.88 11.20
N ASP A 16 -12.88 -20.91 11.47
CA ASP A 16 -12.34 -20.98 12.84
C ASP A 16 -12.86 -19.85 13.75
N GLU A 17 -13.01 -18.64 13.20
CA GLU A 17 -13.51 -17.48 13.95
C GLU A 17 -14.94 -17.67 14.44
N MET A 18 -15.76 -18.44 13.72
CA MET A 18 -17.12 -18.77 14.13
C MET A 18 -17.11 -19.65 15.39
N VAL A 19 -16.12 -20.52 15.53
CA VAL A 19 -15.96 -21.34 16.73
C VAL A 19 -15.69 -20.45 17.94
N ASP A 20 -14.85 -19.42 17.79
CA ASP A 20 -14.51 -18.50 18.87
C ASP A 20 -15.70 -17.60 19.24
N ILE A 21 -16.42 -17.06 18.24
CA ILE A 21 -17.64 -16.24 18.45
C ILE A 21 -18.70 -17.05 19.20
N LEU A 22 -18.93 -18.28 18.76
CA LEU A 22 -19.94 -19.13 19.37
C LEU A 22 -19.56 -19.56 20.79
N LYS A 23 -18.26 -19.75 21.10
CA LYS A 23 -17.79 -19.96 22.48
C LYS A 23 -18.06 -18.73 23.35
N ILE A 24 -17.75 -17.53 22.85
CA ILE A 24 -18.03 -16.27 23.56
C ILE A 24 -19.54 -16.15 23.87
N GLN A 25 -20.40 -16.57 22.95
CA GLN A 25 -21.86 -16.60 23.20
C GLN A 25 -22.28 -17.61 24.25
N ASP A 26 -21.67 -18.81 24.25
CA ASP A 26 -21.94 -19.86 25.26
C ASP A 26 -21.45 -19.42 26.65
N ASP A 27 -20.26 -18.80 26.73
CA ASP A 27 -19.65 -18.33 27.98
C ASP A 27 -20.38 -17.13 28.59
N ASN A 28 -20.99 -16.27 27.76
CA ASN A 28 -21.69 -15.06 28.20
C ASN A 28 -23.21 -15.14 27.99
N GLN A 29 -23.80 -16.29 28.28
CA GLN A 29 -25.22 -16.56 28.05
C GLN A 29 -26.16 -15.44 28.55
N SER A 30 -25.89 -14.86 29.73
CA SER A 30 -26.72 -13.80 30.31
C SER A 30 -26.88 -12.56 29.42
N LEU A 31 -25.84 -12.20 28.66
CA LEU A 31 -25.88 -11.06 27.72
C LEU A 31 -26.66 -11.36 26.43
N TYR A 32 -26.75 -12.65 26.07
CA TYR A 32 -27.38 -13.10 24.82
C TYR A 32 -28.81 -13.63 25.03
N LEU A 33 -29.25 -13.85 26.27
CA LEU A 33 -30.60 -14.33 26.59
C LEU A 33 -31.70 -13.32 26.23
N THR A 34 -31.40 -12.03 26.29
CA THR A 34 -32.35 -10.96 25.93
C THR A 34 -32.43 -10.72 24.43
N MET A 35 -31.54 -11.32 23.64
CA MET A 35 -31.51 -11.18 22.18
C MET A 35 -32.37 -12.26 21.51
N THR A 36 -33.08 -11.87 20.47
CA THR A 36 -33.80 -12.79 19.59
C THR A 36 -32.82 -13.73 18.87
N PHE A 37 -33.33 -14.79 18.25
CA PHE A 37 -32.49 -15.67 17.41
C PHE A 37 -31.83 -14.88 16.26
N ASP A 38 -32.61 -14.04 15.59
CA ASP A 38 -32.14 -13.27 14.43
C ASP A 38 -31.04 -12.27 14.80
N GLU A 39 -31.17 -11.58 15.93
CA GLU A 39 -30.15 -10.65 16.43
C GLU A 39 -28.84 -11.37 16.77
N ARG A 40 -28.92 -12.57 17.39
CA ARG A 40 -27.73 -13.36 17.74
C ARG A 40 -26.99 -13.88 16.51
N ILE A 41 -27.74 -14.35 15.51
CA ILE A 41 -27.16 -14.81 14.24
C ILE A 41 -26.54 -13.63 13.49
N THR A 42 -27.23 -12.49 13.41
CA THR A 42 -26.71 -11.29 12.75
C THR A 42 -25.39 -10.87 13.38
N LEU A 43 -25.33 -10.75 14.71
CA LEU A 43 -24.11 -10.42 15.42
C LEU A 43 -22.97 -11.43 15.18
N ALA A 44 -23.30 -12.73 15.14
CA ALA A 44 -22.30 -13.77 14.89
C ALA A 44 -21.73 -13.68 13.47
N ILE A 45 -22.59 -13.46 12.47
CA ILE A 45 -22.18 -13.31 11.07
C ILE A 45 -21.37 -12.03 10.87
N ASP A 46 -21.76 -10.91 11.48
CA ASP A 46 -21.02 -9.65 11.42
C ASP A 46 -19.62 -9.81 12.03
N GLY A 47 -19.54 -10.45 13.21
CA GLY A 47 -18.26 -10.75 13.85
C GLY A 47 -17.37 -11.64 12.98
N LEU A 48 -17.94 -12.68 12.35
CA LEU A 48 -17.24 -13.57 11.43
C LEU A 48 -16.71 -12.82 10.20
N TYR A 49 -17.56 -12.00 9.58
CA TYR A 49 -17.22 -11.19 8.42
C TYR A 49 -16.08 -10.21 8.73
N GLN A 50 -16.18 -9.50 9.87
CA GLN A 50 -15.13 -8.59 10.33
C GLN A 50 -13.83 -9.34 10.63
N GLY A 51 -13.90 -10.49 11.31
CA GLY A 51 -12.75 -11.34 11.63
C GLY A 51 -12.01 -11.80 10.37
N LYS A 52 -12.74 -12.26 9.35
CA LYS A 52 -12.20 -12.66 8.05
C LYS A 52 -11.54 -11.50 7.32
N ASN A 53 -12.20 -10.35 7.25
CA ASN A 53 -11.66 -9.16 6.60
C ASN A 53 -10.40 -8.66 7.30
N ASN A 54 -10.38 -8.68 8.64
CA ASN A 54 -9.21 -8.29 9.43
C ASN A 54 -8.02 -9.23 9.18
N LYS A 55 -8.22 -10.56 9.15
CA LYS A 55 -7.15 -11.51 8.81
C LYS A 55 -6.63 -11.30 7.39
N ARG A 56 -7.54 -11.08 6.42
CA ARG A 56 -7.17 -10.81 5.02
C ARG A 56 -6.36 -9.52 4.89
N SER A 57 -6.81 -8.43 5.50
CA SER A 57 -6.11 -7.14 5.56
C SER A 57 -4.71 -7.29 6.17
N ARG A 58 -4.59 -7.94 7.34
CA ARG A 58 -3.27 -8.21 7.98
C ARG A 58 -2.34 -9.01 7.08
N ARG A 59 -2.86 -10.01 6.36
CA ARG A 59 -2.08 -10.80 5.40
C ARG A 59 -1.58 -9.92 4.25
N LEU A 60 -2.41 -9.05 3.69
CA LEU A 60 -2.04 -8.12 2.63
C LEU A 60 -0.96 -7.13 3.10
N MET A 61 -1.09 -6.57 4.31
CA MET A 61 -0.08 -5.70 4.90
C MET A 61 1.28 -6.39 5.04
N LYS A 62 1.32 -7.66 5.46
CA LYS A 62 2.56 -8.44 5.54
C LYS A 62 3.17 -8.71 4.16
N GLN A 63 2.34 -8.97 3.15
CA GLN A 63 2.78 -9.22 1.78
C GLN A 63 3.29 -7.96 1.07
N ALA A 64 2.81 -6.79 1.48
CA ALA A 64 3.22 -5.50 0.92
C ALA A 64 4.67 -5.12 1.23
N LYS A 65 5.28 -5.69 2.29
CA LYS A 65 6.68 -5.46 2.70
C LYS A 65 7.01 -3.98 2.93
N PHE A 66 6.14 -3.26 3.64
CA PHE A 66 6.38 -1.86 4.02
C PHE A 66 7.67 -1.72 4.85
N ARG A 67 8.42 -0.63 4.63
CA ARG A 67 9.59 -0.26 5.44
C ARG A 67 9.22 0.11 6.87
N PHE A 68 8.12 0.85 7.06
CA PHE A 68 7.61 1.27 8.37
C PHE A 68 6.33 0.51 8.74
N THR A 69 6.46 -0.48 9.60
CA THR A 69 5.35 -1.37 10.04
C THR A 69 4.42 -0.71 11.05
N ASP A 70 4.83 0.40 11.64
CA ASP A 70 4.14 1.28 12.59
C ASP A 70 3.40 2.45 11.92
N ALA A 71 3.78 2.83 10.69
CA ALA A 71 3.13 3.94 9.96
C ALA A 71 1.60 3.81 9.89
N ASP A 72 0.88 4.87 10.25
CA ASP A 72 -0.58 4.92 10.19
C ASP A 72 -1.04 6.32 9.77
N VAL A 73 -2.22 6.43 9.15
CA VAL A 73 -2.77 7.73 8.72
C VAL A 73 -3.05 8.63 9.93
N ASN A 74 -3.40 8.04 11.08
CA ASN A 74 -3.67 8.78 12.31
C ASN A 74 -2.40 9.23 13.05
N SER A 75 -1.25 8.60 12.79
CA SER A 75 0.05 8.97 13.39
C SER A 75 0.84 9.96 12.54
N ILE A 76 0.27 10.45 11.44
CA ILE A 76 0.90 11.48 10.62
C ILE A 76 0.94 12.80 11.41
N TYR A 77 2.15 13.32 11.58
CA TYR A 77 2.36 14.67 12.10
C TYR A 77 2.12 15.70 11.00
N TYR A 78 1.24 16.67 11.25
CA TYR A 78 0.83 17.70 10.27
C TYR A 78 1.37 19.09 10.57
N ALA A 79 1.60 19.42 11.85
CA ALA A 79 1.97 20.78 12.26
C ALA A 79 3.30 21.21 11.63
N ASP A 80 3.36 22.44 11.13
CA ASP A 80 4.53 23.08 10.51
C ASP A 80 5.16 22.36 9.30
N ARG A 81 4.42 21.42 8.70
CA ARG A 81 4.87 20.69 7.51
C ARG A 81 4.31 21.22 6.19
N GLY A 82 3.28 22.07 6.24
CA GLY A 82 2.55 22.50 5.05
C GLY A 82 1.77 21.38 4.35
N LEU A 83 1.52 20.26 5.06
CA LEU A 83 0.70 19.16 4.55
C LEU A 83 -0.79 19.48 4.66
N ASP A 84 -1.53 19.34 3.57
CA ASP A 84 -2.99 19.42 3.61
C ASP A 84 -3.59 18.14 4.20
N LYS A 85 -4.09 18.24 5.44
CA LYS A 85 -4.73 17.14 6.15
C LYS A 85 -5.96 16.60 5.41
N ASN A 86 -6.74 17.46 4.77
CA ASN A 86 -7.95 17.02 4.05
C ASN A 86 -7.56 16.18 2.84
N GLN A 87 -6.54 16.61 2.09
CA GLN A 87 -6.01 15.87 0.96
C GLN A 87 -5.49 14.49 1.39
N ILE A 88 -4.73 14.40 2.49
CA ILE A 88 -4.24 13.10 2.98
C ILE A 88 -5.38 12.17 3.42
N LEU A 89 -6.42 12.71 4.09
CA LEU A 89 -7.59 11.95 4.48
C LEU A 89 -8.38 11.46 3.27
N GLU A 90 -8.56 12.30 2.25
CA GLU A 90 -9.19 11.91 0.99
C GLU A 90 -8.41 10.77 0.31
N LEU A 91 -7.07 10.87 0.23
CA LEU A 91 -6.24 9.81 -0.30
C LEU A 91 -6.33 8.52 0.52
N SER A 92 -6.50 8.60 1.84
CA SER A 92 -6.70 7.41 2.68
C SER A 92 -7.98 6.62 2.34
N THR A 93 -8.97 7.27 1.72
CA THR A 93 -10.18 6.62 1.21
C THR A 93 -9.94 5.77 -0.04
N CYS A 94 -8.74 5.83 -0.63
CA CYS A 94 -8.36 5.06 -1.83
C CYS A 94 -9.22 5.34 -3.07
N GLN A 95 -10.01 6.42 -3.09
CA GLN A 95 -10.80 6.80 -4.26
C GLN A 95 -9.95 7.03 -5.51
N TYR A 96 -8.75 7.59 -5.34
CA TYR A 96 -7.78 7.76 -6.43
C TYR A 96 -7.44 6.44 -7.15
N MET A 97 -7.49 5.30 -6.43
CA MET A 97 -7.22 3.97 -7.01
C MET A 97 -8.35 3.47 -7.90
N ARG A 98 -9.59 3.94 -7.72
CA ARG A 98 -10.70 3.59 -8.61
C ARG A 98 -10.58 4.27 -9.97
N ASN A 99 -9.98 5.45 -9.98
CA ASN A 99 -9.75 6.24 -11.19
C ASN A 99 -8.33 6.04 -11.76
N ASN A 100 -7.55 5.12 -11.19
CA ASN A 100 -6.16 4.81 -11.59
C ASN A 100 -5.21 6.02 -11.54
N PHE A 101 -5.46 6.97 -10.64
CA PHE A 101 -4.56 8.11 -10.42
C PHE A 101 -3.30 7.66 -9.70
N SER A 102 -2.16 8.16 -10.15
CA SER A 102 -0.89 8.03 -9.44
C SER A 102 -0.76 9.11 -8.35
N ILE A 103 0.11 8.86 -7.37
CA ILE A 103 0.46 9.83 -6.34
C ILE A 103 1.95 10.12 -6.43
N VAL A 104 2.33 11.39 -6.38
CA VAL A 104 3.74 11.81 -6.32
C VAL A 104 3.96 12.54 -5.01
N LEU A 105 4.74 11.92 -4.12
CA LEU A 105 5.23 12.52 -2.89
C LEU A 105 6.61 13.14 -3.17
N ASN A 106 6.68 14.46 -3.12
CA ASN A 106 7.91 15.22 -3.31
C ASN A 106 8.42 15.82 -2.00
N GLY A 107 9.73 15.95 -1.86
CA GLY A 107 10.39 16.61 -0.73
C GLY A 107 11.77 16.03 -0.45
N PHE A 108 12.53 16.68 0.44
CA PHE A 108 13.91 16.30 0.75
C PHE A 108 14.02 15.06 1.67
N THR A 109 15.21 14.49 1.80
CA THR A 109 15.45 13.32 2.66
C THR A 109 15.11 13.60 4.12
N GLY A 110 14.31 12.74 4.74
CA GLY A 110 13.87 12.95 6.12
C GLY A 110 12.54 13.69 6.26
N SER A 111 11.97 14.21 5.17
CA SER A 111 10.63 14.83 5.17
C SER A 111 9.47 13.84 5.41
N GLY A 112 9.70 12.55 5.69
CA GLY A 112 8.61 11.60 5.97
C GLY A 112 7.82 11.07 4.76
N LYS A 113 8.29 11.25 3.52
CA LYS A 113 7.68 10.66 2.31
C LYS A 113 7.40 9.16 2.44
N THR A 114 8.41 8.39 2.83
CA THR A 114 8.30 6.94 2.97
C THR A 114 7.28 6.54 4.05
N PHE A 115 7.19 7.31 5.14
CA PHE A 115 6.20 7.08 6.20
C PHE A 115 4.78 7.32 5.66
N LEU A 116 4.56 8.44 4.96
CA LEU A 116 3.29 8.77 4.34
C LEU A 116 2.87 7.71 3.30
N ALA A 117 3.80 7.26 2.46
CA ALA A 117 3.55 6.19 1.50
C ALA A 117 3.16 4.88 2.19
N CYS A 118 3.83 4.50 3.28
CA CYS A 118 3.48 3.31 4.06
C CYS A 118 2.10 3.45 4.74
N ALA A 119 1.77 4.63 5.27
CA ALA A 119 0.47 4.91 5.87
C ALA A 119 -0.68 4.79 4.85
N LEU A 120 -0.54 5.42 3.68
CA LEU A 120 -1.50 5.32 2.59
C LEU A 120 -1.60 3.89 2.04
N GLY A 121 -0.46 3.20 1.89
CA GLY A 121 -0.43 1.79 1.49
C GLY A 121 -1.16 0.87 2.47
N LYS A 122 -1.05 1.11 3.78
CA LYS A 122 -1.81 0.36 4.79
C LYS A 122 -3.29 0.68 4.76
N ALA A 123 -3.67 1.93 4.53
CA ALA A 123 -5.08 2.30 4.32
C ALA A 123 -5.66 1.52 3.13
N ALA A 124 -4.92 1.40 2.03
CA ALA A 124 -5.32 0.57 0.89
C ALA A 124 -5.43 -0.93 1.25
N CYS A 125 -4.49 -1.49 2.03
CA CYS A 125 -4.61 -2.87 2.51
C CYS A 125 -5.83 -3.10 3.41
N ARG A 126 -6.24 -2.11 4.22
CA ARG A 126 -7.46 -2.18 5.04
C ARG A 126 -8.72 -2.27 4.18
N GLN A 127 -8.70 -1.63 3.01
CA GLN A 127 -9.75 -1.76 1.99
C GLN A 127 -9.56 -3.00 1.09
N LEU A 128 -8.72 -3.95 1.50
CA LEU A 128 -8.46 -5.22 0.83
C LEU A 128 -7.77 -5.12 -0.55
N TYR A 129 -7.14 -3.98 -0.85
CA TYR A 129 -6.29 -3.83 -2.03
C TYR A 129 -4.94 -4.51 -1.84
N ARG A 130 -4.43 -5.12 -2.92
CA ARG A 130 -3.08 -5.70 -2.97
C ARG A 130 -2.08 -4.59 -3.20
N VAL A 131 -1.23 -4.34 -2.21
CA VAL A 131 -0.21 -3.30 -2.25
C VAL A 131 1.18 -3.94 -2.29
N ARG A 132 2.12 -3.29 -2.95
CA ARG A 132 3.54 -3.63 -2.85
C ARG A 132 4.39 -2.38 -2.66
N TYR A 133 5.21 -2.39 -1.62
CA TYR A 133 6.29 -1.45 -1.43
C TYR A 133 7.61 -2.04 -1.93
N ILE A 134 8.40 -1.23 -2.61
CA ILE A 134 9.78 -1.54 -3.02
C ILE A 134 10.56 -0.24 -3.24
N ARG A 135 11.86 -0.24 -2.93
CA ARG A 135 12.75 0.87 -3.31
C ARG A 135 13.14 0.70 -4.78
N MET A 136 13.25 1.79 -5.51
CA MET A 136 13.61 1.75 -6.93
C MET A 136 14.96 1.01 -7.17
N PRO A 137 16.03 1.25 -6.39
CA PRO A 137 17.27 0.46 -6.52
C PRO A 137 17.05 -1.06 -6.40
N GLU A 138 16.29 -1.51 -5.39
CA GLU A 138 15.97 -2.92 -5.18
C GLU A 138 15.16 -3.51 -6.37
N LEU A 139 14.27 -2.72 -6.97
CA LEU A 139 13.52 -3.15 -8.14
C LEU A 139 14.43 -3.34 -9.37
N LEU A 140 15.44 -2.48 -9.54
CA LEU A 140 16.40 -2.56 -10.64
C LEU A 140 17.42 -3.69 -10.42
N GLU A 141 17.78 -4.00 -9.18
CA GLU A 141 18.55 -5.20 -8.83
C GLU A 141 17.79 -6.47 -9.25
N LEU A 142 16.49 -6.57 -8.91
CA LEU A 142 15.64 -7.69 -9.36
C LEU A 142 15.56 -7.78 -10.89
N ARG A 143 15.57 -6.64 -11.61
CA ARG A 143 15.63 -6.62 -13.08
C ARG A 143 16.95 -7.22 -13.57
N THR A 144 18.07 -6.81 -12.99
CA THR A 144 19.41 -7.31 -13.34
C THR A 144 19.49 -8.82 -13.13
N GLU A 145 19.06 -9.31 -11.96
CA GLU A 145 18.99 -10.76 -11.67
C GLU A 145 18.11 -11.52 -12.66
N ALA A 146 16.93 -10.98 -12.96
CA ALA A 146 15.98 -11.55 -13.91
C ALA A 146 16.53 -11.62 -15.34
N THR A 147 17.42 -10.70 -15.70
CA THR A 147 18.13 -10.67 -16.99
C THR A 147 19.17 -11.78 -17.06
N LEU A 148 19.98 -11.95 -16.00
CA LEU A 148 20.99 -13.01 -15.91
C LEU A 148 20.38 -14.42 -15.98
N GLN A 149 19.15 -14.59 -15.51
CA GLN A 149 18.40 -15.85 -15.60
C GLN A 149 17.70 -16.09 -16.96
N GLY A 150 17.82 -15.15 -17.91
CA GLY A 150 17.45 -15.34 -19.32
C GLY A 150 15.96 -15.21 -19.70
N LYS A 151 15.01 -15.31 -18.75
CA LYS A 151 13.55 -15.15 -19.03
C LYS A 151 12.74 -14.51 -17.88
N GLY A 152 13.39 -13.74 -17.01
CA GLY A 152 12.75 -13.21 -15.79
C GLY A 152 12.01 -11.87 -15.97
N ILE A 153 12.41 -11.03 -16.93
CA ILE A 153 11.95 -9.62 -17.00
C ILE A 153 10.44 -9.53 -17.20
N GLY A 154 9.88 -10.21 -18.22
CA GLY A 154 8.44 -10.18 -18.47
C GLY A 154 7.60 -10.70 -17.27
N LYS A 155 8.11 -11.69 -16.54
CA LYS A 155 7.48 -12.17 -15.29
C LYS A 155 7.57 -11.12 -14.19
N LEU A 156 8.68 -10.41 -14.09
CA LEU A 156 8.88 -9.33 -13.13
C LEU A 156 7.91 -8.16 -13.39
N VAL A 157 7.83 -7.71 -14.65
CA VAL A 157 6.88 -6.67 -15.08
C VAL A 157 5.45 -7.12 -14.79
N ASN A 158 5.06 -8.35 -15.13
CA ASN A 158 3.74 -8.90 -14.80
C ASN A 158 3.47 -8.96 -13.29
N LYS A 159 4.48 -9.33 -12.49
CA LYS A 159 4.35 -9.38 -11.03
C LYS A 159 4.07 -8.00 -10.46
N PHE A 160 4.85 -6.99 -10.85
CA PHE A 160 4.72 -5.64 -10.30
C PHE A 160 3.56 -4.84 -10.89
N SER A 161 3.12 -5.13 -12.11
CA SER A 161 1.93 -4.50 -12.71
C SER A 161 0.60 -4.96 -12.08
N ASN A 162 0.55 -6.17 -11.51
CA ASN A 162 -0.68 -6.74 -10.94
C ASN A 162 -1.02 -6.30 -9.50
N TYR A 163 -0.17 -5.47 -8.87
CA TYR A 163 -0.54 -4.86 -7.59
C TYR A 163 -1.48 -3.67 -7.82
N ASN A 164 -2.58 -3.62 -7.07
CA ASN A 164 -3.54 -2.52 -7.14
C ASN A 164 -2.86 -1.17 -6.83
N LEU A 165 -1.93 -1.17 -5.87
CA LEU A 165 -1.05 -0.05 -5.58
C LEU A 165 0.41 -0.53 -5.56
N LEU A 166 1.24 0.07 -6.42
CA LEU A 166 2.69 -0.10 -6.36
C LEU A 166 3.31 1.16 -5.78
N ILE A 167 4.07 1.02 -4.71
CA ILE A 167 4.81 2.11 -4.07
C ILE A 167 6.27 1.96 -4.47
N LEU A 168 6.78 2.96 -5.18
CA LEU A 168 8.17 3.07 -5.60
C LEU A 168 8.85 4.15 -4.76
N ASP A 169 9.60 3.72 -3.76
CA ASP A 169 10.39 4.63 -2.93
C ASP A 169 11.72 4.97 -3.61
N GLU A 170 12.28 6.14 -3.29
CA GLU A 170 13.55 6.63 -3.86
C GLU A 170 13.56 6.71 -5.39
N TRP A 171 12.44 7.17 -5.95
CA TRP A 171 12.25 7.33 -7.38
C TRP A 171 13.26 8.32 -7.99
N LEU A 172 14.00 7.84 -9.00
CA LEU A 172 15.05 8.53 -9.77
C LEU A 172 16.23 9.03 -8.92
N LEU A 173 16.48 8.38 -7.78
CA LEU A 173 17.62 8.69 -6.91
C LEU A 173 18.97 8.40 -7.56
N GLN A 174 19.07 7.24 -8.22
CA GLN A 174 20.26 6.81 -8.96
C GLN A 174 20.13 7.08 -10.46
N GLU A 175 21.26 7.11 -11.15
CA GLU A 175 21.31 7.12 -12.61
C GLU A 175 20.77 5.79 -13.18
N LEU A 176 20.16 5.87 -14.36
CA LEU A 176 19.52 4.74 -15.01
C LEU A 176 20.26 4.37 -16.29
N SER A 177 20.45 3.08 -16.52
CA SER A 177 20.84 2.56 -17.83
C SER A 177 19.65 2.55 -18.80
N ASP A 178 19.91 2.49 -20.10
CA ASP A 178 18.86 2.36 -21.13
C ASP A 178 17.94 1.17 -20.87
N ASP A 179 18.48 0.06 -20.35
CA ASP A 179 17.67 -1.12 -20.01
C ASP A 179 16.81 -0.91 -18.76
N ASP A 180 17.25 -0.10 -17.80
CA ASP A 180 16.40 0.32 -16.68
C ASP A 180 15.23 1.17 -17.16
N VAL A 181 15.50 2.13 -18.06
CA VAL A 181 14.48 3.01 -18.64
C VAL A 181 13.45 2.19 -19.43
N ARG A 182 13.88 1.23 -20.25
CA ARG A 182 12.98 0.31 -20.98
C ARG A 182 12.12 -0.51 -20.03
N PHE A 183 12.71 -1.06 -18.97
CA PHE A 183 11.96 -1.81 -17.97
C PHE A 183 10.91 -0.96 -17.25
N ILE A 184 11.26 0.28 -16.89
CA ILE A 184 10.35 1.25 -16.27
C ILE A 184 9.23 1.60 -17.26
N PHE A 185 9.54 1.82 -18.53
CA PHE A 185 8.56 2.06 -19.58
C PHE A 185 7.55 0.91 -19.67
N GLU A 186 8.01 -0.34 -19.79
CA GLU A 186 7.10 -1.50 -19.84
C GLU A 186 6.23 -1.64 -18.59
N LEU A 187 6.80 -1.37 -17.40
CA LEU A 187 6.06 -1.41 -16.15
C LEU A 187 5.02 -0.31 -16.05
N THR A 188 5.37 0.92 -16.44
CA THR A 188 4.46 2.06 -16.41
C THR A 188 3.36 1.91 -17.46
N GLU A 189 3.68 1.41 -18.65
CA GLU A 189 2.71 1.06 -19.71
C GLU A 189 1.65 0.08 -19.20
N LYS A 190 2.05 -1.05 -18.61
CA LYS A 190 1.07 -2.04 -18.11
C LYS A 190 0.23 -1.57 -16.94
N ARG A 191 0.68 -0.52 -16.23
CA ARG A 191 -0.04 0.04 -15.08
C ARG A 191 -0.92 1.21 -15.50
N TYR A 192 -0.59 1.89 -16.58
CA TYR A 192 -1.36 3.00 -17.11
C TYR A 192 -2.82 2.59 -17.34
N ASP A 193 -3.74 3.39 -16.79
CA ASP A 193 -5.19 3.15 -16.81
C ASP A 193 -5.67 1.80 -16.24
N CYS A 194 -4.80 1.06 -15.55
CA CYS A 194 -5.14 -0.22 -14.92
C CYS A 194 -4.98 -0.19 -13.39
N HIS A 195 -3.88 0.39 -12.88
CA HIS A 195 -3.54 0.39 -11.46
C HIS A 195 -2.72 1.62 -11.04
N SER A 196 -3.00 2.15 -9.85
CA SER A 196 -2.30 3.33 -9.31
C SER A 196 -0.87 3.08 -8.88
N THR A 197 0.02 4.05 -9.07
CA THR A 197 1.41 4.00 -8.59
C THR A 197 1.70 5.20 -7.69
N LEU A 198 2.37 4.97 -6.56
CA LEU A 198 2.82 6.01 -5.65
C LEU A 198 4.34 6.14 -5.75
N PHE A 199 4.81 7.32 -6.11
CA PHE A 199 6.22 7.64 -6.26
C PHE A 199 6.68 8.53 -5.11
N CYS A 200 7.72 8.12 -4.39
CA CYS A 200 8.42 8.98 -3.45
C CYS A 200 9.71 9.47 -4.11
N THR A 201 9.84 10.78 -4.31
CA THR A 201 11.02 11.36 -4.94
C THR A 201 11.52 12.57 -4.17
N GLN A 202 12.79 12.91 -4.40
CA GLN A 202 13.39 14.16 -3.96
C GLN A 202 13.55 15.18 -5.10
N TYR A 203 13.21 14.78 -6.33
CA TYR A 203 13.37 15.60 -7.51
C TYR A 203 12.04 16.14 -8.00
N LYS A 204 12.07 17.37 -8.51
CA LYS A 204 10.90 17.96 -9.14
C LYS A 204 10.59 17.19 -10.42
N VAL A 205 9.32 17.14 -10.77
CA VAL A 205 8.84 16.47 -12.00
C VAL A 205 9.52 17.05 -13.25
N SER A 206 9.89 18.34 -13.23
CA SER A 206 10.67 18.99 -14.30
C SER A 206 11.99 18.30 -14.60
N ASP A 207 12.60 17.67 -13.60
CA ASP A 207 13.94 17.09 -13.69
C ASP A 207 13.88 15.62 -14.11
N TRP A 208 12.69 15.01 -14.10
CA TRP A 208 12.52 13.59 -14.36
C TRP A 208 12.87 13.22 -15.81
N HIS A 209 12.59 14.10 -16.78
CA HIS A 209 12.90 13.85 -18.19
C HIS A 209 14.41 13.60 -18.36
N THR A 210 15.24 14.51 -17.84
CA THR A 210 16.70 14.38 -17.88
C THR A 210 17.19 13.16 -17.10
N ARG A 211 16.59 12.86 -15.94
CA ARG A 211 16.98 11.69 -15.13
C ARG A 211 16.59 10.34 -15.73
N LEU A 212 15.62 10.31 -16.63
CA LEU A 212 15.24 9.14 -17.41
C LEU A 212 16.12 8.98 -18.68
N GLY A 213 17.19 9.76 -18.82
CA GLY A 213 18.06 9.75 -20.01
C GLY A 213 17.55 10.60 -21.18
N GLY A 214 16.38 11.22 -21.03
CA GLY A 214 15.72 12.03 -22.05
C GLY A 214 15.16 11.23 -23.24
N GLY A 215 14.76 11.97 -24.27
CA GLY A 215 14.25 11.39 -25.52
C GLY A 215 12.84 10.83 -25.40
N THR A 216 12.40 10.14 -26.45
CA THR A 216 11.00 9.73 -26.62
C THR A 216 10.50 8.77 -25.55
N MET A 217 11.36 7.90 -24.99
CA MET A 217 10.97 7.00 -23.90
C MET A 217 10.73 7.76 -22.60
N ALA A 218 11.57 8.75 -22.27
CA ALA A 218 11.37 9.58 -21.09
C ALA A 218 10.07 10.38 -21.18
N ASP A 219 9.79 10.96 -22.36
CA ASP A 219 8.53 11.65 -22.64
C ASP A 219 7.33 10.71 -22.44
N ALA A 220 7.42 9.49 -22.98
CA ALA A 220 6.35 8.50 -22.88
C ALA A 220 6.09 8.07 -21.43
N ILE A 221 7.15 7.86 -20.62
CA ILE A 221 7.01 7.54 -19.19
C ILE A 221 6.36 8.70 -18.44
N LEU A 222 6.82 9.93 -18.71
CA LEU A 222 6.29 11.11 -18.04
C LEU A 222 4.83 11.36 -18.35
N ASP A 223 4.45 11.25 -19.61
CA ASP A 223 3.08 11.41 -20.06
C ASP A 223 2.13 10.52 -19.23
N ARG A 224 2.47 9.23 -19.09
CA ARG A 224 1.68 8.24 -18.34
C ARG A 224 1.60 8.50 -16.85
N ILE A 225 2.70 8.94 -16.23
CA ILE A 225 2.75 9.17 -14.79
C ILE A 225 2.11 10.52 -14.44
N VAL A 226 2.45 11.56 -15.17
CA VAL A 226 2.19 12.95 -14.79
C VAL A 226 0.76 13.36 -15.09
N HIS A 227 0.18 12.95 -16.23
CA HIS A 227 -1.16 13.40 -16.63
C HIS A 227 -2.26 13.01 -15.64
N LYS A 228 -2.11 11.87 -14.95
CA LYS A 228 -3.06 11.40 -13.93
C LYS A 228 -2.36 11.29 -12.57
N SER A 229 -1.73 12.37 -12.10
CA SER A 229 -1.06 12.39 -10.79
C SER A 229 -1.64 13.40 -9.81
N ILE A 230 -1.80 12.97 -8.56
CA ILE A 230 -2.01 13.83 -7.40
C ILE A 230 -0.64 14.08 -6.77
N ARG A 231 -0.26 15.36 -6.64
CA ARG A 231 1.06 15.75 -6.15
C ARG A 231 0.95 16.29 -4.73
N ILE A 232 1.86 15.86 -3.86
CA ILE A 232 1.92 16.26 -2.47
C ILE A 232 3.36 16.66 -2.15
N ASP A 233 3.55 17.89 -1.69
CA ASP A 233 4.81 18.32 -1.10
C ASP A 233 4.83 17.95 0.39
N THR A 234 5.92 17.36 0.84
CA THR A 234 6.08 16.89 2.22
C THR A 234 6.73 17.92 3.15
N GLY A 235 6.97 19.12 2.65
CA GLY A 235 7.46 20.26 3.42
C GLY A 235 8.97 20.27 3.61
N SER A 236 9.44 21.21 4.44
CA SER A 236 10.85 21.45 4.77
C SER A 236 11.29 20.91 6.14
N MET A 237 10.38 20.33 6.93
CA MET A 237 10.69 19.81 8.26
C MET A 237 11.33 18.42 8.20
N ASN A 238 12.46 18.24 8.89
CA ASN A 238 13.12 16.94 9.00
C ASN A 238 12.50 16.12 10.14
N MET A 239 11.70 15.13 9.79
CA MET A 239 10.99 14.31 10.76
C MET A 239 11.93 13.45 11.61
N ARG A 240 13.08 13.05 11.07
CA ARG A 240 14.05 12.23 11.82
C ARG A 240 14.65 13.02 12.98
N GLU A 241 15.08 14.25 12.70
CA GLU A 241 15.59 15.17 13.71
C GLU A 241 14.51 15.54 14.72
N TYR A 242 13.30 15.86 14.26
CA TYR A 242 12.20 16.22 15.14
C TYR A 242 11.87 15.10 16.16
N PHE A 243 11.77 13.85 15.71
CA PHE A 243 11.51 12.74 16.63
C PHE A 243 12.71 12.43 17.55
N SER A 244 13.95 12.56 17.08
CA SER A 244 15.13 12.37 17.95
C SER A 244 15.23 13.42 19.06
N THR A 245 14.73 14.64 18.83
CA THR A 245 14.80 15.73 19.82
C THR A 245 13.67 15.65 20.88
N LYS A 246 12.64 14.84 20.64
CA LYS A 246 11.50 14.65 21.55
C LYS A 246 11.56 13.38 22.40
N GLU A 247 12.54 12.50 22.15
CA GLU A 247 12.80 11.31 22.98
C GLU A 247 13.71 11.61 24.19
N ILE A 248 13.91 12.89 24.54
CA ILE A 248 14.53 13.39 25.78
C ILE A 248 13.47 14.14 26.59
#